data_AF-A0A376FEW4-F1
#
_entry.id   AF-A0A376FEW4-F1
#
_cell.length_a   1.000
_cell.length_b   1.000
_cell.length_c   1.000
_cell.angle_alpha   90.00
_cell.angle_beta   90.00
_cell.angle_gamma   90.00
#
_symmetry.space_group_name_H-M   'P 1'
#
loop_
_entity.id
_entity.type
_entity.pdbx_description
1 polymer ?
#
loop_
_entity_poly.entity_id
_entity_poly.type
_entity_poly.pdbx_seq_one_letter_code
_entity_poly.pdbx_strand_id
1 'polypeptide(L)' 'MSDLNQFRSKGPELLVELAQHTSETVREIIDIEPAVADQIGQAVANRMMQVWGGQNVYFPMGDGLEGQPARPGNLPGV' A
#
# COMPACT_ATOMS: atom_id res chain seq x y z
N MET A 1 -7.63 -22.54 8.39
CA MET A 1 -7.79 -22.35 6.93
C MET A 1 -8.82 -21.27 6.58
N SER A 2 -9.23 -20.40 7.52
CA SER A 2 -10.31 -19.43 7.31
C SER A 2 -9.80 -17.99 7.13
N ASP A 3 -8.59 -17.71 7.60
CA ASP A 3 -7.99 -16.36 7.63
C ASP A 3 -7.60 -15.87 6.24
N LEU A 4 -7.08 -16.77 5.39
CA LEU A 4 -6.62 -16.44 4.04
C LEU A 4 -7.76 -15.94 3.12
N ASN A 5 -9.00 -16.36 3.39
CA ASN A 5 -10.17 -15.94 2.63
C ASN A 5 -10.69 -14.56 3.09
N GLN A 6 -10.48 -14.21 4.37
CA GLN A 6 -10.85 -12.92 4.93
C GLN A 6 -10.00 -11.78 4.34
N PHE A 7 -8.72 -12.04 4.04
CA PHE A 7 -7.84 -11.07 3.37
C PHE A 7 -8.18 -10.87 1.88
N ARG A 8 -8.67 -11.90 1.20
CA ARG A 8 -9.14 -11.78 -0.19
C ARG A 8 -10.39 -10.90 -0.32
N SER A 9 -11.25 -10.87 0.70
CA SER A 9 -12.47 -10.06 0.72
C SER A 9 -12.26 -8.59 1.06
N LYS A 10 -11.12 -8.20 1.66
CA LYS A 10 -10.83 -6.79 2.04
C LYS A 10 -10.20 -5.95 0.93
N GLY A 11 -10.01 -6.50 -0.27
CA GLY A 11 -9.44 -5.76 -1.41
C GLY A 11 -10.07 -4.37 -1.63
N PRO A 12 -11.41 -4.23 -1.62
CA PRO A 12 -12.07 -2.93 -1.77
C PRO A 12 -11.79 -1.99 -0.59
N GLU A 13 -11.79 -2.50 0.64
CA GLU A 13 -11.58 -1.70 1.86
C GLU A 13 -10.16 -1.13 1.91
N LEU A 14 -9.16 -1.94 1.57
CA LEU A 14 -7.76 -1.52 1.56
C LEU A 14 -7.48 -0.40 0.54
N LEU A 15 -8.15 -0.45 -0.62
CA LEU A 15 -8.02 0.58 -1.64
C LEU A 15 -8.69 1.89 -1.22
N VAL A 16 -9.79 1.81 -0.48
CA VAL A 16 -10.45 2.98 0.11
C VAL A 16 -9.56 3.62 1.17
N GLU A 17 -8.99 2.82 2.08
CA GLU A 17 -8.05 3.31 3.10
C GLU A 17 -6.79 3.92 2.46
N LEU A 18 -6.25 3.28 1.42
CA LEU A 18 -5.10 3.81 0.68
C LEU A 18 -5.41 5.17 0.04
N ALA A 19 -6.58 5.32 -0.59
CA ALA A 19 -6.99 6.59 -1.17
C ALA A 19 -7.08 7.69 -0.10
N GLN A 20 -7.72 7.36 1.03
CA GLN A 20 -7.88 8.30 2.13
C GLN A 20 -6.55 8.75 2.73
N HIS A 21 -5.69 7.81 3.11
CA HIS A 21 -4.38 8.13 3.70
C HIS A 21 -3.46 8.88 2.73
N THR A 22 -3.57 8.60 1.43
CA THR A 22 -2.85 9.37 0.41
C THR A 22 -3.34 10.82 0.37
N SER A 23 -4.66 11.05 0.36
CA SER A 23 -5.23 12.41 0.39
C SER A 23 -4.79 13.18 1.64
N GLU A 24 -4.87 12.54 2.81
CA GLU A 24 -4.44 13.10 4.10
C GLU A 24 -2.96 13.49 4.07
N THR A 25 -2.08 12.56 3.68
CA THR A 25 -0.62 12.79 3.60
C THR A 25 -0.30 13.94 2.65
N VAL A 26 -0.95 14.01 1.49
CA VAL A 26 -0.73 15.07 0.51
C VAL A 26 -1.11 16.43 1.08
N ARG A 27 -2.21 16.52 1.84
CA ARG A 27 -2.65 17.76 2.50
C ARG A 27 -1.75 18.19 3.65
N GLU A 28 -1.01 17.26 4.26
CA GLU A 28 -0.04 17.55 5.33
C GLU A 28 1.27 18.14 4.79
N ILE A 29 1.69 17.74 3.59
CA ILE A 29 2.99 18.13 3.02
C ILE A 29 2.94 19.36 2.10
N ILE A 30 1.78 19.62 1.47
CA ILE A 30 1.59 20.74 0.57
C ILE A 30 0.24 21.41 0.80
N ASP A 31 0.20 22.74 0.66
CA ASP A 31 -1.07 23.48 0.63
C ASP A 31 -1.74 23.28 -0.74
N ILE A 32 -2.80 22.48 -0.76
CA ILE A 32 -3.52 22.08 -1.96
C ILE A 32 -5.02 22.03 -1.66
N GLU A 33 -5.83 22.32 -2.68
CA GLU A 33 -7.28 22.22 -2.57
C GLU A 33 -7.69 20.78 -2.15
N PRO A 34 -8.56 20.61 -1.14
CA PRO A 34 -8.94 19.29 -0.64
C PRO A 34 -9.48 18.36 -1.73
N ALA A 35 -10.27 18.90 -2.66
CA ALA A 35 -10.84 18.14 -3.77
C ALA A 35 -9.77 17.58 -4.73
N VAL A 36 -8.61 18.24 -4.84
CA VAL A 36 -7.50 17.77 -5.67
C VAL A 36 -6.71 16.69 -4.93
N ALA A 37 -6.53 16.82 -3.62
CA ALA A 37 -5.92 15.76 -2.81
C ALA A 37 -6.73 14.46 -2.83
N ASP A 38 -8.07 14.56 -2.76
CA ASP A 38 -8.96 13.40 -2.86
C ASP A 38 -8.86 12.73 -4.25
N GLN A 39 -8.75 13.52 -5.32
CA GLN A 39 -8.53 13.00 -6.67
C GLN A 39 -7.18 12.27 -6.78
N ILE A 40 -6.12 12.79 -6.15
CA ILE A 40 -4.81 12.13 -6.10
C ILE A 40 -4.90 10.79 -5.37
N GLY A 41 -5.55 10.75 -4.20
CA GLY A 41 -5.77 9.51 -3.46
C GLY A 41 -6.51 8.46 -4.28
N GLN A 42 -7.60 8.86 -4.93
CA GLN A 42 -8.36 7.97 -5.81
C GLN A 42 -7.54 7.48 -7.01
N ALA A 43 -6.71 8.34 -7.60
CA ALA A 43 -5.82 7.96 -8.70
C ALA A 43 -4.77 6.93 -8.26
N VAL A 44 -4.21 7.08 -7.06
CA VAL A 44 -3.26 6.11 -6.47
C VAL A 44 -3.94 4.77 -6.23
N ALA A 45 -5.12 4.74 -5.61
CA ALA A 45 -5.87 3.51 -5.41
C ALA A 45 -6.25 2.82 -6.73
N ASN A 46 -6.72 3.59 -7.73
CA ASN A 46 -7.00 3.06 -9.07
C ASN A 46 -5.76 2.49 -9.74
N ARG A 47 -4.60 3.13 -9.58
CA ARG A 47 -3.33 2.62 -10.10
C ARG A 47 -2.93 1.32 -9.39
N MET A 48 -3.08 1.25 -8.08
CA MET A 48 -2.76 0.05 -7.31
C MET A 48 -3.69 -1.12 -7.64
N MET A 49 -4.98 -0.87 -7.94
CA MET A 49 -5.86 -1.90 -8.50
C MET A 49 -5.31 -2.54 -9.78
N GLN A 50 -4.75 -1.73 -10.67
CA GLN A 50 -4.17 -2.22 -11.94
C GLN A 50 -2.84 -2.93 -11.72
N VAL A 51 -1.99 -2.42 -10.81
CA VAL A 51 -0.67 -2.97 -10.51
C VAL A 51 -0.77 -4.28 -9.72
N TRP A 52 -1.67 -4.35 -8.74
CA TRP A 52 -1.89 -5.53 -7.91
C TRP A 52 -2.88 -6.53 -8.53
N GLY A 53 -3.57 -6.16 -9.60
CA GLY A 53 -4.63 -6.94 -10.23
C GLY A 53 -4.25 -8.41 -10.43
N GLY A 54 -4.78 -9.29 -9.56
CA GLY A 54 -4.59 -10.74 -9.59
C GLY A 54 -3.62 -11.31 -8.56
N GLN A 55 -2.91 -10.48 -7.79
CA GLN A 55 -1.93 -10.90 -6.78
C GLN A 55 -2.48 -10.69 -5.36
N ASN A 56 -2.16 -11.61 -4.45
CA ASN A 56 -2.44 -11.39 -3.03
C ASN A 56 -1.41 -10.38 -2.49
N VAL A 57 -1.88 -9.25 -1.96
CA VAL A 57 -1.02 -8.25 -1.30
C VAL A 57 -0.93 -8.59 0.18
N TYR A 58 0.28 -8.76 0.69
CA TYR A 58 0.55 -9.05 2.09
C TYR A 58 1.20 -7.85 2.76
N PHE A 59 0.61 -7.40 3.88
CA PHE A 59 1.17 -6.38 4.75
C PHE A 59 1.64 -7.04 6.04
N PRO A 60 2.95 -7.05 6.35
CA PRO A 60 3.43 -7.54 7.63
C PRO A 60 2.99 -6.58 8.74
N MET A 61 2.20 -7.07 9.70
CA MET A 61 1.86 -6.33 10.91
C MET A 61 3.04 -6.37 11.90
N GLY A 62 3.69 -5.22 12.10
CA GLY A 62 4.69 -4.99 13.16
C GLY A 62 6.08 -5.58 12.86
N ASP A 63 7.13 -4.76 13.09
CA ASP A 63 8.57 -5.06 13.01
C ASP A 63 9.27 -5.16 11.64
N GLY A 64 8.99 -4.24 10.70
CA GLY A 64 9.81 -4.17 9.48
C GLY A 64 9.97 -2.83 8.77
N LEU A 65 9.37 -1.74 9.25
CA LEU A 65 9.49 -0.42 8.60
C LEU A 65 10.54 0.49 9.25
N GLU A 66 11.31 -0.03 10.22
CA GLU A 66 12.60 0.58 10.58
C GLU A 66 13.66 0.01 9.64
N GLY A 67 14.33 0.89 8.90
CA GLY A 67 15.12 0.59 7.71
C GLY A 67 16.08 -0.58 7.89
N GLN A 68 15.84 -1.65 7.13
CA GLN A 68 16.83 -2.71 6.95
C GLN A 68 17.72 -2.33 5.76
N PRO A 69 18.99 -1.93 5.97
CA PRO A 69 19.92 -1.79 4.85
C PRO A 69 20.07 -3.15 4.16
N ALA A 70 20.10 -3.13 2.82
CA ALA A 70 20.19 -4.33 1.99
C ALA A 70 21.26 -5.31 2.50
N ARG A 71 20.87 -6.57 2.74
CA ARG A 71 21.77 -7.59 3.29
C ARG A 71 22.83 -7.99 2.26
N PRO A 72 24.14 -7.90 2.58
CA PRO A 72 25.18 -8.48 1.75
C PRO A 72 25.28 -9.96 2.07
N GLY A 73 24.90 -10.84 1.15
CA GLY A 73 25.03 -12.27 1.39
C GLY A 73 24.26 -13.16 0.43
N ASN A 74 24.44 -12.96 -0.87
CA ASN A 74 24.13 -14.02 -1.84
C ASN A 74 25.26 -14.09 -2.87
N LEU A 75 26.29 -14.87 -2.56
CA LEU A 75 27.18 -15.43 -3.58
C LEU A 75 26.93 -16.95 -3.60
N PRO A 76 26.50 -17.52 -4.73
CA PRO A 76 26.36 -18.96 -4.85
C PRO A 76 27.74 -19.58 -5.06
N GLY A 77 28.08 -20.57 -4.24
CA GLY A 77 29.21 -21.47 -4.46
C GLY A 77 30.36 -21.29 -3.48
N VAL A 78 30.29 -22.05 -2.37
CA VAL A 78 31.35 -22.95 -1.88
C VAL A 78 30.70 -24.15 -1.21
#